data_AF-A0A191UEQ8-F1
#
_entry.id   AF-A0A191UEQ8-F1
#
_cell.length_a   1.000
_cell.length_b   1.000
_cell.length_c   1.000
_cell.angle_alpha   90.00
_cell.angle_beta   90.00
_cell.angle_gamma   90.00
#
_symmetry.space_group_name_H-M   'P 1'
#
loop_
_entity.id
_entity.type
_entity.pdbx_description
1 polymer ?
#
loop_
_entity_poly.entity_id
_entity_poly.type
_entity_poly.pdbx_seq_one_letter_code
_entity_poly.pdbx_strand_id
1 'polypeptide(L)' 'MSKYQYEDAVKQLQESGSIGLVDLKSLPHDDLVELFEEIKVWCLYANGKADKLPKESKKKKKKKKE' A
#
# COMPACT_ATOMS: atom_id res chain seq x y z
N MET A 1 -16.71 8.86 -8.97
CA MET A 1 -15.59 8.96 -8.01
C MET A 1 -14.49 8.06 -8.52
N SER A 2 -13.28 8.58 -8.70
CA SER A 2 -12.13 7.75 -9.06
C SER A 2 -11.96 6.67 -7.99
N LYS A 3 -11.79 5.41 -8.42
CA LYS A 3 -11.54 4.29 -7.52
C LYS A 3 -10.17 4.52 -6.89
N TYR A 4 -10.14 4.79 -5.59
CA TYR A 4 -8.89 4.80 -4.82
C TYR A 4 -8.30 3.38 -4.84
N GLN A 5 -7.03 3.25 -5.19
CA GLN A 5 -6.36 1.96 -5.36
C GLN A 5 -5.23 1.81 -4.37
N TYR A 6 -4.74 0.57 -4.26
CA TYR A 6 -3.55 0.23 -3.48
C TYR A 6 -2.38 1.19 -3.72
N GLU A 7 -2.10 1.52 -4.99
CA GLU A 7 -0.98 2.38 -5.35
C GLU A 7 -1.14 3.81 -4.82
N ASP A 8 -2.38 4.31 -4.73
CA ASP A 8 -2.67 5.64 -4.17
C ASP A 8 -2.39 5.66 -2.66
N ALA A 9 -2.76 4.59 -1.95
CA ALA A 9 -2.50 4.42 -0.51
C ALA A 9 -1.02 4.36 -0.19
N VAL A 10 -0.26 3.58 -0.96
CA VAL A 10 1.20 3.54 -0.82
C VAL A 10 1.79 4.91 -1.07
N LYS A 11 1.38 5.61 -2.14
CA LYS A 11 1.90 6.93 -2.48
C LYS A 11 1.63 7.94 -1.35
N GLN A 12 0.43 7.94 -0.78
CA GLN A 12 0.06 8.81 0.33
C GLN A 12 0.91 8.53 1.58
N LEU A 13 1.19 7.26 1.89
CA LEU A 13 2.10 6.87 2.97
C LEU A 13 3.54 7.30 2.71
N GLN A 14 4.01 7.21 1.46
CA GLN A 14 5.36 7.66 1.08
C GLN A 14 5.52 9.18 1.20
N GLU A 15 4.50 9.94 0.79
CA GLU A 15 4.56 11.40 0.75
C GLU A 15 4.28 12.04 2.10
N SER A 16 3.29 11.53 2.84
CA SER A 16 2.80 12.16 4.08
C SER A 16 3.12 11.38 5.35
N GLY A 17 3.52 10.10 5.25
CA GLY A 17 3.69 9.22 6.41
C GLY A 17 2.37 8.82 7.09
N SER A 18 1.22 9.21 6.52
CA SER A 18 -0.10 8.95 7.09
C SER A 18 -1.10 8.53 6.01
N ILE A 19 -2.17 7.85 6.43
CA ILE A 19 -3.29 7.50 5.56
C ILE A 19 -4.59 7.79 6.31
N GLY A 20 -5.56 8.38 5.62
CA GLY A 20 -6.87 8.68 6.19
C GLY A 20 -7.71 7.43 6.37
N LEU A 21 -8.57 7.41 7.39
CA LEU A 21 -9.55 6.31 7.57
C LEU A 21 -10.58 6.26 6.43
N VAL A 22 -10.92 7.40 5.83
CA VAL A 22 -11.83 7.47 4.67
C VAL A 22 -11.20 6.79 3.46
N ASP A 23 -9.92 7.05 3.23
CA ASP A 23 -9.12 6.45 2.15
C ASP A 23 -9.01 4.93 2.35
N LEU A 24 -8.69 4.48 3.57
CA LEU A 24 -8.69 3.06 3.92
C LEU A 24 -10.05 2.39 3.67
N LYS A 25 -11.16 3.02 4.07
CA LYS A 25 -12.52 2.48 3.87
C LYS A 25 -12.88 2.32 2.39
N SER A 26 -12.26 3.11 1.52
CA SER A 26 -12.53 3.09 0.08
C SER A 26 -11.83 1.94 -0.67
N LEU A 27 -10.85 1.29 -0.03
CA LEU A 27 -10.13 0.16 -0.61
C LEU A 27 -10.93 -1.15 -0.52
N PRO A 28 -10.84 -2.01 -1.54
CA PRO A 28 -11.31 -3.40 -1.44
C PRO A 28 -10.63 -4.14 -0.28
N HIS A 29 -11.35 -5.09 0.33
CA HIS A 29 -10.82 -5.88 1.45
C HIS A 29 -9.50 -6.59 1.11
N ASP A 30 -9.39 -7.15 -0.09
CA ASP A 30 -8.17 -7.82 -0.55
C ASP A 30 -6.95 -6.89 -0.65
N ASP A 31 -7.18 -5.64 -1.07
CA ASP A 31 -6.14 -4.62 -1.17
C ASP A 31 -5.75 -4.09 0.21
N LEU A 32 -6.72 -3.97 1.13
CA LEU A 32 -6.46 -3.61 2.54
C LEU A 32 -5.57 -4.63 3.23
N VAL A 33 -5.89 -5.92 3.07
CA VAL A 33 -5.10 -7.00 3.66
C VAL A 33 -3.67 -6.95 3.13
N GLU A 34 -3.50 -6.78 1.82
CA GLU A 34 -2.17 -6.67 1.21
C GLU A 34 -1.41 -5.42 1.67
N LEU A 35 -2.09 -4.28 1.77
CA LEU A 35 -1.51 -3.02 2.24
C LEU A 35 -1.02 -3.15 3.69
N PHE A 36 -1.80 -3.76 4.57
CA PHE A 36 -1.38 -3.97 5.95
C PHE A 36 -0.22 -4.97 6.08
N GLU A 37 -0.18 -6.01 5.25
CA GLU A 37 0.96 -6.94 5.18
C GLU A 37 2.24 -6.19 4.78
N GLU A 38 2.17 -5.34 3.75
CA GLU A 38 3.30 -4.53 3.30
C GLU A 38 3.72 -3.48 4.32
N ILE A 39 2.78 -2.77 4.96
CA ILE A 39 3.08 -1.82 6.03
C ILE A 39 3.79 -2.52 7.19
N LYS A 40 3.35 -3.71 7.60
CA LYS A 40 4.03 -4.48 8.66
C LYS A 40 5.47 -4.80 8.27
N VAL A 41 5.68 -5.37 7.08
CA VAL A 41 7.02 -5.72 6.59
C VAL A 41 7.89 -4.47 6.48
N TRP A 42 7.34 -3.38 5.96
CA TRP A 42 8.03 -2.10 5.83
C TRP A 42 8.43 -1.50 7.18
N CYS A 43 7.52 -1.47 8.15
CA CYS A 43 7.84 -0.99 9.51
C CYS A 43 8.92 -1.85 10.17
N LEU A 44 8.83 -3.18 10.05
CA LEU A 44 9.76 -4.11 10.71
C LEU A 44 11.14 -4.15 10.06
N TYR A 45 11.22 -4.19 8.74
CA TYR A 45 12.47 -4.45 8.01
C TYR A 45 13.07 -3.21 7.36
N ALA A 46 12.25 -2.19 7.07
CA ALA A 46 12.70 -0.94 6.48
C ALA A 46 12.67 0.24 7.47
N ASN A 47 12.32 -0.01 8.74
CA ASN A 47 12.27 0.99 9.80
C ASN A 47 11.41 2.21 9.42
N GLY A 48 10.32 1.98 8.69
CA GLY A 48 9.40 3.03 8.27
C GLY A 48 9.98 4.07 7.29
N LYS A 49 11.08 3.75 6.58
CA LYS A 49 11.67 4.66 5.59
C LYS A 49 10.83 4.73 4.31
N ALA A 50 10.24 5.88 4.00
CA ALA A 50 9.30 6.07 2.88
C ALA A 50 9.81 5.55 1.52
N ASP A 51 11.10 5.73 1.22
CA ASP A 51 11.74 5.26 -0.02
C ASP A 51 11.74 3.74 -0.19
N LYS A 52 11.50 2.98 0.89
CA LYS A 52 11.50 1.52 0.90
C LYS A 52 10.11 0.88 0.85
N LEU A 53 9.04 1.67 0.88
CA LEU A 53 7.69 1.12 0.74
C LEU A 53 7.43 0.75 -0.76
N PRO A 54 6.97 -0.45 -1.09
CA PRO A 54 6.82 -0.87 -2.49
C PRO A 54 5.62 -0.21 -3.18
N LYS A 55 5.85 0.43 -4.34
CA LYS A 55 4.81 1.14 -5.11
C LYS A 55 3.79 0.25 -5.80
N GLU A 56 4.11 -1.03 -6.02
CA GLU A 56 3.23 -2.00 -6.68
C GLU A 56 2.93 -3.15 -5.74
N SER A 57 1.68 -3.61 -5.74
CA SER A 57 1.26 -4.77 -4.96
C SER A 57 1.96 -6.06 -5.44
N LYS A 58 2.29 -6.94 -4.50
CA LYS A 58 2.94 -8.24 -4.79
C LYS A 58 2.05 -9.11 -5.67
N LYS A 59 0.72 -9.06 -5.51
CA LYS A 59 -0.23 -9.77 -6.37
C LYS A 59 -0.13 -9.32 -7.83
N LYS A 60 -0.10 -8.00 -8.10
CA LYS A 60 0.07 -7.47 -9.46
C LYS A 60 1.44 -7.82 -10.05
N LYS A 61 2.49 -7.83 -9.22
CA LYS A 61 3.85 -8.22 -9.65
C LYS A 61 3.96 -9.70 -10.04
N LYS A 62 3.25 -10.60 -9.35
CA LYS A 62 3.18 -12.02 -9.73
C LYS A 62 2.43 -12.22 -11.06
N LYS A 63 1.28 -11.57 -11.22
CA LYS A 63 0.43 -11.70 -12.41
C LYS A 63 1.08 -11.18 -13.71
N LYS A 64 2.04 -10.25 -13.63
CA LYS A 64 2.85 -9.79 -14.79
C LYS A 64 3.97 -10.77 -15.21
N LYS A 65 4.33 -11.73 -14.35
CA LYS A 65 5.40 -12.70 -14.62
C LYS A 65 4.90 -14.04 -15.16
N GLU A 66 3.59 -14.26 -15.13
CA GLU A 66 2.89 -15.34 -15.83
C GLU A 66 2.42 -14.85 -17.20
#